data_AF-A0A7J8VYX1-F1
#
_entry.id   AF-A0A7J8VYX1-F1
#
_cell.length_a   1.000
_cell.length_b   1.000
_cell.length_c   1.000
_cell.angle_alpha   90.00
_cell.angle_beta   90.00
_cell.angle_gamma   90.00
#
_symmetry.space_group_name_H-M   'P 1'
#
loop_
_entity.id
_entity.type
_entity.pdbx_description
1 polymer ?
#
loop_
_entity_poly.entity_id
_entity_poly.type
_entity_poly.pdbx_seq_one_letter_code
_entity_poly.pdbx_strand_id
1 'polypeptide(L)'
;DALGSEPTLPYLSPELRGERLLVGANFASAGVGILNDTGIQFINIIRMFRQLQYFQEYQTRLAELVGNDEAQRIVSDGLVLITVGGNDFVNNYFLIPFSARSRQFLLPDYVTYLISEYKKILMVNFVFPLSLRLHDLGARRVLVTGTGPLGCVPAERAMRSPNGECAPELQQAASLFNPQLVQMINGLNSEYGANIFIAANTQLQTSDFITNPGAY
;
A
#
# COMPACT_ATOMS: atom_id res chain seq x y z
N ASP A 1 9.86 -24.91 -0.16
CA ASP A 1 9.93 -24.50 -1.57
C ASP A 1 9.87 -22.99 -1.70
N ALA A 2 11.01 -22.38 -2.03
CA ALA A 2 11.07 -20.94 -2.31
C ALA A 2 10.61 -20.71 -3.76
N LEU A 3 9.88 -19.62 -4.01
CA LEU A 3 9.32 -19.20 -5.30
C LEU A 3 10.33 -18.97 -6.45
N GLY A 4 11.58 -19.45 -6.34
CA GLY A 4 12.55 -19.56 -7.43
C GLY A 4 13.17 -18.25 -7.93
N SER A 5 12.66 -17.09 -7.53
CA SER A 5 13.19 -15.77 -7.91
C SER A 5 14.03 -15.14 -6.79
N GLU A 6 15.11 -14.46 -7.16
CA GLU A 6 15.86 -13.58 -6.25
C GLU A 6 14.91 -12.52 -5.66
N PRO A 7 14.87 -12.32 -4.32
CA PRO A 7 14.03 -11.31 -3.71
C PRO A 7 14.56 -9.90 -4.02
N THR A 8 13.65 -8.94 -4.16
CA THR A 8 14.05 -7.54 -4.35
C THR A 8 14.72 -6.98 -3.11
N LEU A 9 15.73 -6.12 -3.31
CA LEU A 9 16.41 -5.43 -2.22
C LEU A 9 15.69 -4.11 -1.88
N PRO A 10 15.78 -3.64 -0.62
CA PRO A 10 15.37 -2.28 -0.28
C PRO A 10 16.08 -1.26 -1.19
N TYR A 11 15.35 -0.24 -1.66
CA TYR A 11 15.89 0.75 -2.59
C TYR A 11 17.18 1.43 -2.08
N LEU A 12 17.22 1.72 -0.78
CA LEU A 12 18.35 2.37 -0.10
C LEU A 12 19.47 1.39 0.29
N SER A 13 19.37 0.12 -0.08
CA SER A 13 20.43 -0.84 0.18
C SER A 13 21.67 -0.50 -0.66
N PRO A 14 22.87 -0.44 -0.06
CA PRO A 14 24.12 -0.24 -0.82
C PRO A 14 24.41 -1.39 -1.80
N GLU A 15 23.72 -2.51 -1.61
CA GLU A 15 23.80 -3.70 -2.43
C GLU A 15 22.91 -3.67 -3.68
N LEU A 16 21.95 -2.75 -3.78
CA LEU A 16 21.10 -2.59 -4.96
C LEU A 16 21.88 -1.80 -6.03
N ARG A 17 22.68 -2.50 -6.83
CA ARG A 17 23.52 -1.91 -7.89
C ARG A 17 23.72 -2.87 -9.06
N GLY A 18 24.03 -2.33 -10.25
CA GLY A 18 24.26 -3.13 -11.46
C GLY A 18 23.04 -3.98 -11.81
N GLU A 19 23.28 -5.23 -12.21
CA GLU A 19 22.23 -6.17 -12.65
C GLU A 19 21.16 -6.47 -11.58
N ARG A 20 21.44 -6.21 -10.28
CA ARG A 20 20.41 -6.32 -9.24
C ARG A 20 19.26 -5.33 -9.41
N LEU A 21 19.47 -4.23 -10.15
CA LEU A 21 18.39 -3.33 -10.55
C LEU A 21 17.39 -4.03 -11.50
N LEU A 22 17.81 -5.06 -12.25
CA LEU A 22 16.93 -5.78 -13.17
C LEU A 22 15.96 -6.74 -12.46
N VAL A 23 16.28 -7.14 -11.22
CA VAL A 23 15.41 -7.95 -10.36
C VAL A 23 14.24 -7.12 -9.83
N GLY A 24 14.49 -5.84 -9.55
CA GLY A 24 13.54 -4.90 -8.97
C GLY A 24 14.00 -4.34 -7.61
N ALA A 25 13.16 -3.49 -7.01
CA ALA A 25 13.47 -2.80 -5.76
C ALA A 25 12.25 -2.72 -4.84
N ASN A 26 12.49 -2.70 -3.53
CA ASN A 26 11.49 -2.51 -2.50
C ASN A 26 11.58 -1.10 -1.91
N PHE A 27 10.51 -0.32 -2.06
CA PHE A 27 10.40 1.06 -1.58
C PHE A 27 9.64 1.19 -0.25
N ALA A 28 9.09 0.10 0.25
CA ALA A 28 8.21 0.10 1.42
C ALA A 28 8.95 0.56 2.68
N SER A 29 8.20 1.25 3.55
CA SER A 29 8.68 1.70 4.86
C SER A 29 7.64 1.38 5.92
N ALA A 30 8.07 0.71 6.99
CA ALA A 30 7.19 0.33 8.08
C ALA A 30 6.57 1.56 8.75
N GLY A 31 5.30 1.45 9.16
CA GLY A 31 4.57 2.52 9.84
C GLY A 31 3.98 3.60 8.91
N VAL A 32 4.31 3.60 7.61
CA VAL A 32 3.72 4.54 6.64
C VAL A 32 2.23 4.25 6.42
N GLY A 33 1.45 5.30 6.22
CA GLY A 33 0.05 5.22 5.76
C GLY A 33 -0.16 5.89 4.42
N ILE A 34 -1.42 5.88 3.99
CA ILE A 34 -1.91 6.67 2.85
C ILE A 34 -1.73 8.15 3.17
N LEU A 35 -2.00 8.55 4.42
CA LEU A 35 -1.88 9.93 4.85
C LEU A 35 -0.45 10.30 5.27
N ASN A 36 -0.08 11.55 4.98
CA ASN A 36 1.23 12.09 5.36
C ASN A 36 1.40 12.28 6.88
N ASP A 37 0.33 12.23 7.68
CA ASP A 37 0.38 12.32 9.14
C ASP A 37 0.35 10.95 9.84
N THR A 38 0.10 9.85 9.12
CA THR A 38 0.08 8.50 9.69
C THR A 38 1.50 8.04 10.07
N GLY A 39 1.72 7.54 11.29
CA GLY A 39 3.02 6.98 11.69
C GLY A 39 4.06 8.01 12.15
N ILE A 40 3.66 9.26 12.45
CA ILE A 40 4.57 10.31 12.99
C ILE A 40 5.35 9.83 14.23
N GLN A 41 4.75 8.97 15.05
CA GLN A 41 5.37 8.40 16.25
C GLN A 41 6.66 7.61 15.97
N PHE A 42 6.88 7.17 14.73
CA PHE A 42 8.03 6.35 14.36
C PHE A 42 9.26 7.17 13.92
N ILE A 43 9.16 8.52 13.89
CA ILE A 43 10.21 9.50 13.56
C ILE A 43 10.82 9.32 12.16
N ASN A 44 11.50 8.21 11.91
CA ASN A 44 12.22 7.89 10.68
C ASN A 44 11.38 7.02 9.73
N ILE A 45 10.32 7.60 9.16
CA ILE A 45 9.48 6.92 8.16
C ILE A 45 9.59 7.56 6.78
N ILE A 46 9.70 6.72 5.74
CA ILE A 46 9.73 7.16 4.36
C ILE A 46 8.28 7.23 3.88
N ARG A 47 7.76 8.46 3.82
CA ARG A 47 6.39 8.77 3.38
C ARG A 47 6.14 8.33 1.95
N MET A 48 4.88 8.07 1.60
CA MET A 48 4.49 7.62 0.26
C MET A 48 5.03 8.51 -0.85
N PHE A 49 4.99 9.83 -0.70
CA PHE A 49 5.56 10.74 -1.70
C PHE A 49 7.05 10.50 -1.95
N ARG A 50 7.81 10.19 -0.89
CA ARG A 50 9.26 9.91 -0.99
C ARG A 50 9.51 8.53 -1.56
N GLN A 51 8.66 7.54 -1.28
CA GLN A 51 8.72 6.24 -1.94
C GLN A 51 8.51 6.35 -3.46
N LEU A 52 7.57 7.21 -3.89
CA LEU A 52 7.37 7.51 -5.32
C LEU A 52 8.55 8.27 -5.95
N GLN A 53 9.18 9.19 -5.20
CA GLN A 53 10.44 9.82 -5.62
C GLN A 53 11.55 8.80 -5.81
N TYR A 54 11.71 7.86 -4.88
CA TYR A 54 12.68 6.78 -5.02
C TYR A 54 12.36 5.84 -6.18
N PHE A 55 11.07 5.60 -6.47
CA PHE A 55 10.69 4.84 -7.64
C PHE A 55 11.09 5.55 -8.94
N GLN A 56 10.91 6.87 -9.02
CA GLN A 56 11.40 7.65 -10.16
C GLN A 56 12.94 7.61 -10.26
N GLU A 57 13.64 7.76 -9.14
CA GLU A 57 15.11 7.70 -9.11
C GLU A 57 15.62 6.32 -9.55
N TYR A 58 14.94 5.25 -9.13
CA TYR A 58 15.19 3.88 -9.60
C TYR A 58 15.06 3.77 -11.12
N GLN A 59 14.06 4.40 -11.73
CA GLN A 59 13.89 4.38 -13.19
C GLN A 59 15.04 5.06 -13.91
N THR A 60 15.52 6.19 -13.39
CA THR A 60 16.72 6.86 -13.92
C THR A 60 17.93 5.94 -13.85
N ARG A 61 18.17 5.31 -12.70
CA ARG A 61 19.29 4.37 -12.50
C ARG A 61 19.19 3.14 -13.39
N LEU A 62 17.97 2.65 -13.62
CA LEU A 62 17.70 1.55 -14.53
C LEU A 62 17.99 1.96 -15.99
N ALA A 63 17.54 3.14 -16.40
CA ALA A 63 17.79 3.69 -17.73
C ALA A 63 19.28 3.93 -18.01
N GLU A 64 20.05 4.34 -17.00
CA GLU A 64 21.51 4.44 -17.11
C GLU A 64 22.19 3.08 -17.38
N LEU A 65 21.58 1.98 -16.91
CA LEU A 65 22.12 0.63 -17.09
C LEU A 65 21.73 0.00 -18.43
N VAL A 66 20.48 0.14 -18.86
CA VAL A 66 19.93 -0.59 -20.02
C VAL A 66 19.39 0.29 -21.16
N GLY A 67 19.41 1.61 -20.98
CA GLY A 67 18.80 2.57 -21.89
C GLY A 67 17.33 2.87 -21.56
N ASN A 68 16.84 4.03 -22.03
CA ASN A 68 15.51 4.55 -21.69
C ASN A 68 14.37 3.62 -22.14
N ASP A 69 14.41 3.15 -23.39
CA ASP A 69 13.33 2.34 -23.96
C ASP A 69 13.19 1.00 -23.23
N GLU A 70 14.32 0.36 -22.93
CA GLU A 70 14.34 -0.91 -22.21
C GLU A 70 13.94 -0.73 -20.74
N ALA A 71 14.39 0.34 -20.07
CA ALA A 71 13.95 0.66 -18.71
C ALA A 71 12.43 0.89 -18.64
N GLN A 72 11.86 1.62 -19.62
CA GLN A 72 10.42 1.83 -19.72
C GLN A 72 9.68 0.50 -19.92
N ARG A 73 10.22 -0.39 -20.76
CA ARG A 73 9.66 -1.73 -20.98
C ARG A 73 9.68 -2.56 -19.70
N ILE A 74 10.82 -2.63 -18.99
CA ILE A 74 10.97 -3.35 -17.72
C ILE A 74 9.95 -2.87 -16.69
N VAL A 75 9.79 -1.55 -16.54
CA VAL A 75 8.82 -0.96 -15.60
C VAL A 75 7.38 -1.30 -15.98
N SER A 76 7.03 -1.20 -17.27
CA SER A 76 5.69 -1.47 -17.76
C SER A 76 5.31 -2.96 -17.65
N ASP A 77 6.27 -3.85 -17.90
CA ASP A 77 6.07 -5.30 -17.81
C ASP A 77 6.15 -5.81 -16.36
N GLY A 78 6.83 -5.08 -15.49
CA GLY A 78 7.01 -5.38 -14.07
C GLY A 78 5.71 -5.31 -13.26
N LEU A 79 5.66 -6.08 -12.18
CA LEU A 79 4.57 -6.07 -11.22
C LEU A 79 4.89 -5.09 -10.09
N VAL A 80 4.02 -4.11 -9.88
CA VAL A 80 4.07 -3.24 -8.69
C VAL A 80 3.09 -3.76 -7.65
N LEU A 81 3.58 -4.04 -6.45
CA LEU A 81 2.75 -4.35 -5.29
C LEU A 81 2.66 -3.14 -4.36
N ILE A 82 1.45 -2.70 -4.04
CA ILE A 82 1.22 -1.66 -3.03
C ILE A 82 0.45 -2.25 -1.86
N THR A 83 1.02 -2.08 -0.67
CA THR A 83 0.40 -2.47 0.60
C THR A 83 0.48 -1.31 1.58
N VAL A 84 -0.63 -0.58 1.71
CA VAL A 84 -0.77 0.57 2.61
C VAL A 84 -2.24 0.74 3.02
N GLY A 85 -2.49 1.40 4.14
CA GLY A 85 -3.83 1.65 4.68
C GLY A 85 -4.04 1.11 6.08
N GLY A 86 -3.41 -0.02 6.43
CA GLY A 86 -3.54 -0.60 7.78
C GLY A 86 -3.09 0.37 8.88
N ASN A 87 -1.95 1.04 8.68
CA ASN A 87 -1.41 2.02 9.61
C ASN A 87 -2.31 3.25 9.80
N ASP A 88 -3.08 3.65 8.79
CA ASP A 88 -4.02 4.76 8.93
C ASP A 88 -5.12 4.44 9.96
N PHE A 89 -5.45 3.17 10.15
CA PHE A 89 -6.32 2.72 11.22
C PHE A 89 -5.55 2.51 12.53
N VAL A 90 -4.58 1.59 12.57
CA VAL A 90 -3.95 1.17 13.84
C VAL A 90 -3.01 2.22 14.43
N ASN A 91 -2.30 2.93 13.56
CA ASN A 91 -1.22 3.85 13.90
C ASN A 91 -1.60 5.33 13.73
N ASN A 92 -2.88 5.62 13.46
CA ASN A 92 -3.39 6.99 13.36
C ASN A 92 -4.80 7.11 13.98
N TYR A 93 -5.84 6.55 13.36
CA TYR A 93 -7.22 6.70 13.83
C TYR A 93 -7.49 6.06 15.20
N PHE A 94 -7.04 4.82 15.41
CA PHE A 94 -7.26 4.06 16.64
C PHE A 94 -6.07 4.04 17.59
N LEU A 95 -4.97 4.73 17.27
CA LEU A 95 -3.70 4.67 18.02
C LEU A 95 -3.88 4.89 19.53
N ILE A 96 -4.69 5.88 19.90
CA ILE A 96 -5.08 6.17 21.27
C ILE A 96 -6.58 6.49 21.33
N PRO A 97 -7.22 6.32 22.51
CA PRO A 97 -8.55 6.85 22.73
C PRO A 97 -8.61 8.34 22.38
N PHE A 98 -9.62 8.74 21.60
CA PHE A 98 -9.81 10.14 21.17
C PHE A 98 -8.59 10.74 20.43
N SER A 99 -7.96 9.94 19.55
CA SER A 99 -6.91 10.42 18.65
C SER A 99 -7.33 11.71 17.94
N ALA A 100 -6.34 12.50 17.50
CA ALA A 100 -6.64 13.70 16.72
C ALA A 100 -7.55 13.36 15.52
N ARG A 101 -7.31 12.21 14.88
CA ARG A 101 -8.10 11.77 13.73
C ARG A 101 -9.52 11.37 14.09
N SER A 102 -9.72 10.59 15.15
CA SER A 102 -11.07 10.16 15.56
C SER A 102 -11.93 11.30 16.11
N ARG A 103 -11.31 12.40 16.54
CA ARG A 103 -12.02 13.64 16.91
C ARG A 103 -12.39 14.51 15.72
N GLN A 104 -11.69 14.36 14.60
CA GLN A 104 -11.90 15.15 13.39
C GLN A 104 -12.90 14.51 12.42
N PHE A 105 -12.96 13.18 12.37
CA PHE A 105 -13.85 12.45 11.47
C PHE A 105 -14.55 11.31 12.22
N LEU A 106 -15.82 11.06 11.87
CA LEU A 106 -16.44 9.78 12.14
C LEU A 106 -15.81 8.71 11.23
N LEU A 107 -15.87 7.44 11.64
CA LEU A 107 -15.19 6.36 10.93
C LEU A 107 -15.58 6.26 9.44
N PRO A 108 -16.88 6.35 9.03
CA PRO A 108 -17.25 6.31 7.61
C PRO A 108 -16.67 7.48 6.80
N ASP A 109 -16.65 8.69 7.38
CA ASP A 109 -16.09 9.88 6.74
C ASP A 109 -14.57 9.77 6.60
N TYR A 110 -13.91 9.21 7.61
CA TYR A 110 -12.48 8.94 7.57
C TYR A 110 -12.13 7.93 6.49
N VAL A 111 -12.90 6.85 6.34
CA VAL A 111 -12.70 5.87 5.27
C VAL A 111 -12.87 6.52 3.90
N THR A 112 -13.92 7.33 3.71
CA THR A 112 -14.13 8.07 2.46
C THR A 112 -12.95 8.99 2.16
N TYR A 113 -12.44 9.69 3.17
CA TYR A 113 -11.24 10.52 3.06
C TYR A 113 -10.01 9.70 2.65
N LEU A 114 -9.72 8.57 3.31
CA LEU A 114 -8.62 7.68 2.96
C LEU A 114 -8.70 7.18 1.52
N ILE A 115 -9.88 6.77 1.06
CA ILE A 115 -10.08 6.31 -0.32
C ILE A 115 -9.79 7.43 -1.31
N SER A 116 -10.20 8.67 -1.00
CA SER A 116 -9.91 9.83 -1.84
C SER A 116 -8.41 10.14 -1.93
N GLU A 117 -7.67 10.04 -0.83
CA GLU A 117 -6.21 10.24 -0.81
C GLU A 117 -5.48 9.08 -1.49
N TYR A 118 -5.94 7.84 -1.30
CA TYR A 118 -5.37 6.68 -1.98
C TYR A 118 -5.57 6.78 -3.49
N LYS A 119 -6.75 7.23 -3.93
CA LYS A 119 -7.00 7.52 -5.35
C LYS A 119 -5.95 8.48 -5.91
N LYS A 120 -5.56 9.53 -5.18
CA LYS A 120 -4.51 10.48 -5.63
C LYS A 120 -3.13 9.83 -5.79
N ILE A 121 -2.78 8.86 -4.93
CA ILE A 121 -1.52 8.10 -5.04
C ILE A 121 -1.50 7.24 -6.30
N LEU A 122 -2.65 6.63 -6.66
CA LEU A 122 -2.76 5.73 -7.81
C LEU A 122 -2.97 6.46 -9.14
N MET A 123 -3.72 7.56 -9.14
CA MET A 123 -4.16 8.26 -10.34
C MET A 123 -3.03 8.83 -11.18
N VAL A 124 -3.35 9.14 -12.42
CA VAL A 124 -2.67 10.06 -13.33
C VAL A 124 -3.41 11.38 -13.32
N ASN A 125 -2.69 12.51 -13.21
CA ASN A 125 -3.22 13.88 -13.37
C ASN A 125 -4.24 14.37 -12.32
N PHE A 126 -3.78 15.24 -11.42
CA PHE A 126 -4.57 16.35 -10.88
C PHE A 126 -3.60 17.45 -10.42
N VAL A 127 -3.46 18.46 -11.28
CA VAL A 127 -3.01 19.85 -11.08
C VAL A 127 -2.31 20.16 -9.74
N PHE A 128 -1.05 19.76 -9.59
CA PHE A 128 -0.06 20.42 -8.71
C PHE A 128 1.33 20.03 -9.24
N PRO A 129 2.35 20.92 -9.28
CA PRO A 129 3.60 20.71 -10.02
C PRO A 129 4.58 19.69 -9.39
N LEU A 130 4.08 18.69 -8.67
CA LEU A 130 4.87 17.55 -8.17
C LEU A 130 4.32 16.25 -8.77
N SER A 131 4.61 16.05 -10.06
CA SER A 131 4.10 14.99 -10.93
C SER A 131 4.71 13.60 -10.63
N LEU A 132 4.48 13.05 -9.43
CA LEU A 132 4.93 11.71 -9.06
C LEU A 132 3.75 10.87 -8.62
N ARG A 133 3.21 10.07 -9.55
CA ARG A 133 2.14 9.12 -9.29
C ARG A 133 2.42 7.81 -10.00
N LEU A 134 1.88 6.71 -9.49
CA LEU A 134 2.41 5.40 -9.87
C LEU A 134 2.17 5.06 -11.37
N HIS A 135 0.99 5.34 -11.90
CA HIS A 135 0.73 5.13 -13.33
C HIS A 135 1.49 6.13 -14.22
N ASP A 136 1.65 7.38 -13.77
CA ASP A 136 2.47 8.39 -14.49
C ASP A 136 3.92 7.94 -14.63
N LEU A 137 4.41 7.19 -13.63
CA LEU A 137 5.71 6.53 -13.64
C LEU A 137 5.70 5.23 -14.46
N GLY A 138 4.77 5.02 -15.38
CA GLY A 138 4.83 3.89 -16.32
C GLY A 138 4.40 2.53 -15.76
N ALA A 139 3.94 2.44 -14.50
CA ALA A 139 3.41 1.17 -13.98
C ALA A 139 2.11 0.80 -14.70
N ARG A 140 2.03 -0.43 -15.21
CA ARG A 140 0.84 -0.95 -15.93
C ARG A 140 0.23 -2.21 -15.31
N ARG A 141 0.93 -2.84 -14.36
CA ARG A 141 0.46 -4.01 -13.62
C ARG A 141 0.63 -3.73 -12.14
N VAL A 142 -0.44 -3.32 -11.49
CA VAL A 142 -0.40 -2.87 -10.09
C VAL A 142 -1.34 -3.72 -9.25
N LEU A 143 -0.77 -4.51 -8.34
CA LEU A 143 -1.53 -5.22 -7.32
C LEU A 143 -1.67 -4.33 -6.09
N VAL A 144 -2.90 -4.01 -5.73
CA VAL A 144 -3.25 -3.15 -4.59
C VAL A 144 -3.92 -4.00 -3.54
N THR A 145 -3.33 -4.10 -2.36
CA THR A 145 -3.93 -4.91 -1.28
C THR A 145 -4.94 -4.10 -0.48
N GLY A 146 -6.08 -4.70 -0.16
CA GLY A 146 -6.93 -4.22 0.92
C GLY A 146 -6.25 -4.34 2.29
N THR A 147 -6.95 -3.94 3.34
CA THR A 147 -6.57 -4.29 4.70
C THR A 147 -6.94 -5.73 4.99
N GLY A 148 -6.09 -6.42 5.77
CA GLY A 148 -6.47 -7.68 6.39
C GLY A 148 -7.47 -7.47 7.54
N PRO A 149 -7.80 -8.53 8.29
CA PRO A 149 -8.67 -8.44 9.47
C PRO A 149 -7.99 -7.65 10.59
N LEU A 150 -8.12 -6.33 10.55
CA LEU A 150 -7.44 -5.41 11.47
C LEU A 150 -7.72 -5.72 12.94
N GLY A 151 -8.97 -6.09 13.26
CA GLY A 151 -9.35 -6.47 14.62
C GLY A 151 -8.73 -7.79 15.09
N CYS A 152 -8.30 -8.65 14.16
CA CYS A 152 -7.69 -9.94 14.48
C CYS A 152 -6.15 -9.87 14.59
N VAL A 153 -5.55 -8.70 14.37
CA VAL A 153 -4.12 -8.50 14.57
C VAL A 153 -3.76 -8.82 16.03
N PRO A 154 -2.72 -9.64 16.30
CA PRO A 154 -2.40 -10.08 17.66
C PRO A 154 -2.26 -8.96 18.69
N ALA A 155 -1.63 -7.84 18.31
CA ALA A 155 -1.48 -6.67 19.18
C ALA A 155 -2.83 -6.03 19.52
N GLU A 156 -3.72 -5.88 18.54
CA GLU A 156 -5.06 -5.30 18.74
C GLU A 156 -5.94 -6.22 19.59
N ARG A 157 -5.87 -7.54 19.39
CA ARG A 157 -6.53 -8.53 20.25
C ARG A 157 -6.05 -8.40 21.70
N ALA A 158 -4.73 -8.35 21.90
CA ALA A 158 -4.17 -8.24 23.25
C ALA A 158 -4.59 -6.93 23.97
N MET A 159 -4.72 -5.83 23.23
CA MET A 159 -5.05 -4.52 23.81
C MET A 159 -6.55 -4.27 23.99
N ARG A 160 -7.39 -4.86 23.14
CA ARG A 160 -8.82 -4.50 23.04
C ARG A 160 -9.79 -5.63 23.31
N SER A 161 -9.29 -6.86 23.43
CA SER A 161 -10.15 -8.04 23.49
C SER A 161 -9.95 -8.82 24.79
N PRO A 162 -10.85 -8.68 25.77
CA PRO A 162 -10.77 -9.40 27.04
C PRO A 162 -10.86 -10.93 26.88
N ASN A 163 -11.56 -11.40 25.85
CA ASN A 163 -11.78 -12.82 25.55
C ASN A 163 -10.92 -13.33 24.37
N GLY A 164 -10.07 -12.47 23.80
CA GLY A 164 -9.25 -12.81 22.64
C GLY A 164 -10.02 -12.87 21.32
N GLU A 165 -11.26 -12.42 21.21
CA GLU A 165 -11.93 -12.22 19.92
C GLU A 165 -11.32 -11.05 19.11
N CYS A 166 -11.67 -10.92 17.84
CA CYS A 166 -11.22 -9.79 17.03
C CYS A 166 -11.90 -8.50 17.47
N ALA A 167 -11.16 -7.40 17.54
CA ALA A 167 -11.70 -6.10 17.95
C ALA A 167 -12.78 -5.59 16.96
N PRO A 168 -14.04 -5.40 17.39
CA PRO A 168 -15.16 -5.08 16.48
C PRO A 168 -14.97 -3.77 15.70
N GLU A 169 -14.45 -2.72 16.33
CA GLU A 169 -14.32 -1.39 15.72
C GLU A 169 -13.28 -1.39 14.58
N LEU A 170 -12.18 -2.12 14.75
CA LEU A 170 -11.17 -2.28 13.70
C LEU A 170 -11.68 -3.19 12.58
N GLN A 171 -12.46 -4.21 12.92
CA GLN A 171 -13.08 -5.07 11.91
C GLN A 171 -14.12 -4.30 11.08
N GLN A 172 -14.87 -3.39 11.72
CA GLN A 172 -15.77 -2.47 11.05
C GLN A 172 -15.00 -1.56 10.09
N ALA A 173 -13.86 -0.99 10.51
CA ALA A 173 -13.04 -0.16 9.65
C ALA A 173 -12.58 -0.89 8.38
N ALA A 174 -12.12 -2.14 8.50
CA ALA A 174 -11.76 -2.98 7.36
C ALA A 174 -12.97 -3.26 6.45
N SER A 175 -14.15 -3.54 7.02
CA SER A 175 -15.39 -3.79 6.26
C SER A 175 -15.90 -2.57 5.48
N LEU A 176 -15.61 -1.36 5.97
CA LEU A 176 -15.96 -0.12 5.27
C LEU A 176 -14.94 0.20 4.17
N PHE A 177 -13.65 -0.02 4.45
CA PHE A 177 -12.55 0.38 3.58
C PHE A 177 -12.40 -0.54 2.34
N ASN A 178 -12.37 -1.85 2.55
CA ASN A 178 -12.04 -2.79 1.46
C ASN A 178 -13.02 -2.74 0.27
N PRO A 179 -14.35 -2.69 0.45
CA PRO A 179 -15.27 -2.56 -0.68
C PRO A 179 -15.10 -1.24 -1.44
N GLN A 180 -14.85 -0.13 -0.72
CA GLN A 180 -14.63 1.19 -1.34
C GLN A 180 -13.30 1.26 -2.09
N LEU A 181 -12.27 0.56 -1.61
CA LEU A 181 -11.00 0.41 -2.32
C LEU A 181 -11.21 -0.31 -3.66
N VAL A 182 -11.94 -1.43 -3.64
CA VAL A 182 -12.28 -2.18 -4.86
C VAL A 182 -13.09 -1.32 -5.83
N GLN A 183 -14.09 -0.58 -5.32
CA GLN A 183 -14.90 0.32 -6.15
C GLN A 183 -14.05 1.42 -6.79
N MET A 184 -13.15 2.04 -6.02
CA MET A 184 -12.26 3.09 -6.52
C MET A 184 -11.29 2.55 -7.59
N ILE A 185 -10.72 1.36 -7.38
CA ILE A 185 -9.87 0.67 -8.35
C ILE A 185 -10.61 0.36 -9.65
N ASN A 186 -11.83 -0.17 -9.56
CA ASN A 186 -12.67 -0.44 -10.74
C ASN A 186 -13.01 0.85 -11.50
N GLY A 187 -13.26 1.94 -10.76
CA GLY A 187 -13.45 3.27 -11.34
C GLY A 187 -12.23 3.76 -12.12
N LEU A 188 -11.02 3.61 -11.55
CA LEU A 188 -9.76 3.95 -12.23
C LEU A 188 -9.53 3.12 -13.49
N ASN A 189 -9.71 1.80 -13.41
CA ASN A 189 -9.57 0.94 -14.59
C ASN A 189 -10.56 1.30 -15.70
N SER A 190 -11.79 1.69 -15.33
CA SER A 190 -12.81 2.15 -16.27
C SER A 190 -12.40 3.48 -16.92
N GLU A 191 -11.87 4.42 -16.12
CA GLU A 191 -11.37 5.72 -16.60
C GLU A 191 -10.19 5.55 -17.56
N TYR A 192 -9.31 4.57 -17.32
CA TYR A 192 -8.15 4.28 -18.18
C TYR A 192 -8.47 3.33 -19.34
N GLY A 193 -9.66 2.72 -19.37
CA GLY A 193 -10.01 1.72 -20.38
C GLY A 193 -9.15 0.46 -20.34
N ALA A 194 -8.49 0.17 -19.21
CA ALA A 194 -7.57 -0.95 -19.05
C ALA A 194 -7.52 -1.44 -17.59
N ASN A 195 -7.33 -2.74 -17.40
CA ASN A 195 -7.17 -3.37 -16.08
C ASN A 195 -5.74 -3.22 -15.56
N ILE A 196 -5.36 -1.99 -15.20
CA ILE A 196 -4.02 -1.68 -14.68
C ILE A 196 -3.90 -2.06 -13.20
N PHE A 197 -4.95 -1.79 -12.43
CA PHE A 197 -4.99 -2.01 -10.99
C PHE A 197 -5.82 -3.25 -10.67
N ILE A 198 -5.27 -4.16 -9.86
CA ILE A 198 -5.97 -5.36 -9.39
C ILE A 198 -6.05 -5.27 -7.87
N ALA A 199 -7.25 -5.36 -7.31
CA ALA A 199 -7.43 -5.41 -5.86
C ALA A 199 -7.21 -6.82 -5.33
N ALA A 200 -6.26 -7.01 -4.41
CA ALA A 200 -6.09 -8.26 -3.69
C ALA A 200 -6.95 -8.29 -2.42
N ASN A 201 -7.77 -9.33 -2.29
CA ASN A 201 -8.63 -9.54 -1.12
C ASN A 201 -7.85 -10.19 0.03
N THR A 202 -7.00 -9.40 0.67
CA THR A 202 -6.18 -9.81 1.83
C THR A 202 -7.03 -10.16 3.05
N GLN A 203 -8.19 -9.54 3.22
CA GLN A 203 -9.15 -9.91 4.26
C GLN A 203 -9.58 -11.38 4.13
N LEU A 204 -10.05 -11.80 2.96
CA LEU A 204 -10.47 -13.18 2.71
C LEU A 204 -9.30 -14.14 2.88
N GLN A 205 -8.18 -13.88 2.21
CA GLN A 205 -6.99 -14.73 2.29
C GLN A 205 -6.52 -14.97 3.74
N THR A 206 -6.50 -13.91 4.56
CA THR A 206 -6.09 -14.02 5.96
C THR A 206 -7.15 -14.73 6.80
N SER A 207 -8.43 -14.50 6.51
CA SER A 207 -9.53 -15.16 7.23
C SER A 207 -9.56 -16.66 6.94
N ASP A 208 -9.28 -17.08 5.71
CA ASP A 208 -9.20 -18.49 5.32
C ASP A 208 -8.07 -19.20 6.08
N PHE A 209 -6.89 -18.57 6.16
CA PHE A 209 -5.77 -19.09 6.97
C PHE A 209 -6.11 -19.19 8.47
N ILE A 210 -6.76 -18.16 9.03
CA ILE A 210 -7.14 -18.14 10.45
C ILE A 210 -8.19 -19.22 10.77
N THR A 211 -9.16 -19.41 9.88
CA THR A 211 -10.30 -20.32 10.11
C THR A 211 -10.02 -21.75 9.72
N ASN A 212 -9.09 -21.99 8.79
CA ASN A 212 -8.69 -23.32 8.34
C ASN A 212 -7.16 -23.43 8.14
N PRO A 213 -6.36 -23.33 9.22
CA PRO A 213 -4.90 -23.34 9.11
C PRO A 213 -4.34 -24.66 8.57
N GLY A 214 -5.07 -25.78 8.70
CA GLY A 214 -4.62 -27.09 8.21
C GLY A 214 -4.63 -27.25 6.68
N ALA A 215 -5.20 -26.28 5.95
CA ALA A 215 -5.24 -26.27 4.49
C ALA A 215 -4.06 -25.53 3.82
N TYR A 216 -3.15 -24.95 4.60
CA TYR A 216 -2.02 -24.13 4.16
C TYR A 216 -0.71 -24.64 4.76
#